data_AF-A0A1V6GIV7-F1
#
_entry.id   AF-A0A1V6GIV7-F1
#
_cell.length_a   1.000
_cell.length_b   1.000
_cell.length_c   1.000
_cell.angle_alpha   90.00
_cell.angle_beta   90.00
_cell.angle_gamma   90.00
#
_symmetry.space_group_name_H-M   'P 1'
#
loop_
_entity.id
_entity.type
_entity.pdbx_description
1 polymer ?
#
loop_
_entity_poly.entity_id
_entity_poly.type
_entity_poly.pdbx_seq_one_letter_code
_entity_poly.pdbx_strand_id
1 'polypeptide(L)'
;MTEEIRSPRISDLASTIAVHPSVRRELLGIQRSFSQRAPVVVEGRDTGSVVFPHADLKIYLDAAPAERARRRHAEFATKGADTAVGVVLTELETRDRRDGSRSVSPLVIPEHAVVVDTTHLSFGEVVEKVLFLARERLTD
;
A
#
# COMPACT_ATOMS: atom_id res chain seq x y z
N MET A 1 -17.07 -9.65 2.01
CA MET A 1 -15.78 -10.00 1.38
C MET A 1 -15.53 -11.48 1.63
N THR A 2 -15.06 -12.23 0.63
CA THR A 2 -14.67 -13.64 0.79
C THR A 2 -13.22 -13.73 1.29
N GLU A 3 -12.83 -14.86 1.90
CA GLU A 3 -11.42 -15.07 2.29
C GLU A 3 -10.48 -15.26 1.09
N GLU A 4 -11.02 -15.68 -0.05
CA GLU A 4 -10.23 -15.99 -1.26
C GLU A 4 -9.43 -14.79 -1.78
N ILE A 5 -9.98 -13.57 -1.68
CA ILE A 5 -9.28 -12.34 -2.11
C ILE A 5 -8.04 -12.04 -1.27
N ARG A 6 -7.91 -12.67 -0.10
CA ARG A 6 -6.74 -12.54 0.79
C ARG A 6 -5.68 -13.61 0.54
N SER A 7 -5.93 -14.55 -0.38
CA SER A 7 -4.96 -15.59 -0.72
C SER A 7 -3.72 -15.00 -1.41
N PRO A 8 -2.53 -15.61 -1.24
CA PRO A 8 -1.32 -15.22 -1.97
C PRO A 8 -1.53 -15.23 -3.48
N ARG A 9 -2.23 -16.25 -4.00
CA ARG A 9 -2.55 -16.39 -5.42
C ARG A 9 -3.34 -15.19 -5.97
N ILE A 10 -4.42 -14.78 -5.28
CA ILE A 10 -5.21 -13.62 -5.74
C ILE A 10 -4.42 -12.32 -5.60
N SER A 11 -3.58 -12.21 -4.55
CA SER A 11 -2.71 -11.03 -4.37
C SER A 11 -1.70 -10.85 -5.52
N ASP A 12 -1.08 -11.93 -5.99
CA ASP A 12 -0.17 -11.88 -7.14
C ASP A 12 -0.93 -11.61 -8.45
N LEU A 13 -2.07 -12.27 -8.67
CA LEU A 13 -2.92 -12.00 -9.83
C LEU A 13 -3.36 -10.53 -9.90
N ALA A 14 -3.74 -9.93 -8.76
CA ALA A 14 -4.08 -8.52 -8.71
C ALA A 14 -2.87 -7.63 -9.09
N SER A 15 -1.67 -7.95 -8.62
CA SER A 15 -0.44 -7.23 -8.97
C SER A 15 -0.09 -7.34 -10.45
N THR A 16 -0.23 -8.54 -11.04
CA THR A 16 0.05 -8.78 -12.46
C THR A 16 -0.99 -8.11 -13.36
N ILE A 17 -2.27 -8.13 -13.02
CA ILE A 17 -3.33 -7.47 -13.78
C ILE A 17 -3.21 -5.95 -13.70
N ALA A 18 -2.78 -5.40 -12.55
CA ALA A 18 -2.66 -3.96 -12.33
C ALA A 18 -1.61 -3.27 -13.21
N VAL A 19 -0.80 -4.00 -13.97
CA VAL A 19 0.14 -3.41 -14.95
C VAL A 19 -0.57 -2.94 -16.23
N HIS A 20 -1.79 -3.41 -16.50
CA HIS A 20 -2.51 -3.09 -17.74
C HIS A 20 -3.15 -1.70 -17.70
N PRO A 21 -2.78 -0.77 -18.60
CA PRO A 21 -3.29 0.60 -18.57
C PRO A 21 -4.81 0.73 -18.75
N SER A 22 -5.43 -0.17 -19.52
CA SER A 22 -6.89 -0.18 -19.73
C SER A 22 -7.63 -0.47 -18.43
N VAL A 23 -7.22 -1.51 -17.70
CA VAL A 23 -7.79 -1.86 -16.39
C VAL A 23 -7.65 -0.69 -15.41
N ARG A 24 -6.46 -0.09 -15.38
CA ARG A 24 -6.17 1.06 -14.51
C ARG A 24 -7.08 2.25 -14.82
N ARG A 25 -7.28 2.57 -16.10
CA ARG A 25 -8.12 3.70 -16.54
C ARG A 25 -9.57 3.55 -16.07
N GLU A 26 -10.16 2.37 -16.21
CA GLU A 26 -11.53 2.11 -15.76
C GLU A 26 -11.68 2.23 -14.23
N LEU A 27 -10.71 1.68 -13.48
CA LEU A 27 -10.74 1.72 -12.01
C LEU A 27 -10.51 3.12 -11.42
N LEU A 28 -9.83 4.03 -12.14
CA LEU A 28 -9.56 5.39 -11.65
C LEU A 28 -10.85 6.18 -11.44
N GLY A 29 -11.82 6.07 -12.35
CA GLY A 29 -13.11 6.74 -12.23
C GLY A 29 -13.88 6.27 -11.00
N ILE A 30 -13.91 4.95 -10.78
CA ILE A 30 -14.57 4.34 -9.61
C ILE A 30 -13.92 4.83 -8.32
N GLN A 31 -12.59 4.80 -8.22
CA GLN A 31 -11.87 5.25 -7.02
C GLN A 31 -12.15 6.72 -6.69
N ARG A 32 -12.08 7.61 -7.69
CA ARG A 32 -12.34 9.04 -7.49
C ARG A 32 -13.78 9.34 -7.11
N SER A 33 -14.74 8.51 -7.51
CA SER A 33 -16.14 8.69 -7.14
C SER A 33 -16.39 8.57 -5.63
N PHE A 34 -15.51 7.90 -4.87
CA PHE A 34 -15.66 7.77 -3.42
C PHE A 34 -15.46 9.10 -2.68
N SER A 35 -14.49 9.92 -3.09
CA SER A 35 -14.23 11.21 -2.44
C SER A 35 -15.30 12.28 -2.73
N GLN A 36 -16.14 12.06 -3.73
CA GLN A 36 -17.25 12.97 -4.06
C GLN A 36 -18.42 12.85 -3.07
N ARG A 37 -18.48 11.76 -2.29
CA ARG A 37 -19.60 11.47 -1.39
C ARG A 37 -19.31 11.83 0.06
N ALA A 38 -18.05 11.72 0.48
CA ALA A 38 -17.59 12.00 1.83
C ALA A 38 -16.07 12.16 1.85
N PRO A 39 -15.49 12.75 2.91
CA PRO A 39 -14.07 12.59 3.21
C PRO A 39 -13.70 11.11 3.31
N VAL A 40 -12.53 10.74 2.77
CA VAL A 40 -12.08 9.35 2.68
C VAL A 40 -10.64 9.20 3.13
N VAL A 41 -10.35 8.10 3.81
CA VAL A 41 -8.99 7.59 3.99
C VAL A 41 -8.80 6.45 2.99
N VAL A 42 -7.79 6.58 2.13
CA VAL A 42 -7.56 5.63 1.03
C VAL A 42 -6.12 5.13 1.08
N GLU A 43 -5.94 3.82 1.01
CA GLU A 43 -4.64 3.16 0.91
C GLU A 43 -4.45 2.58 -0.50
N GLY A 44 -3.23 2.66 -1.03
CA GLY A 44 -2.87 2.03 -2.29
C GLY A 44 -1.46 2.39 -2.72
N ARG A 45 -1.06 1.92 -3.91
CA ARG A 45 0.32 2.10 -4.41
C ARG A 45 0.56 3.45 -5.06
N ASP A 46 -0.41 3.98 -5.78
CA ASP A 46 -0.32 5.25 -6.49
C ASP A 46 -1.46 6.21 -6.11
N THR A 47 -2.01 6.02 -4.91
CA THR A 47 -3.16 6.78 -4.41
C THR A 47 -2.83 8.27 -4.34
N GLY A 48 -1.74 8.65 -3.69
CA GLY A 48 -1.36 10.06 -3.55
C GLY A 48 -0.68 10.68 -4.78
N SER A 49 -0.24 9.87 -5.74
CA SER A 49 0.50 10.32 -6.92
C SER A 49 -0.37 10.39 -8.19
N VAL A 50 -1.37 9.52 -8.31
CA VAL A 50 -2.22 9.44 -9.52
C VAL A 50 -3.72 9.53 -9.19
N VAL A 51 -4.19 8.77 -8.19
CA VAL A 51 -5.64 8.70 -7.91
C VAL A 51 -6.13 10.03 -7.34
N PHE A 52 -5.47 10.51 -6.28
CA PHE A 52 -5.74 11.73 -5.53
C PHE A 52 -4.46 12.57 -5.38
N PRO A 53 -3.94 13.16 -6.48
CA PRO A 53 -2.73 13.99 -6.45
C PRO A 53 -2.91 15.28 -5.62
N HIS A 54 -4.13 15.65 -5.29
CA HIS A 54 -4.47 16.81 -4.47
C HIS A 54 -5.07 16.43 -3.11
N ALA A 55 -4.81 15.21 -2.60
CA ALA A 55 -5.25 14.83 -1.26
C ALA A 55 -4.66 15.78 -0.21
N ASP A 56 -5.48 16.15 0.78
CA ASP A 56 -5.12 17.10 1.85
C ASP A 56 -3.93 16.60 2.69
N LEU A 57 -3.86 15.28 2.87
CA LEU A 57 -2.73 14.61 3.52
C LEU A 57 -2.33 13.36 2.72
N LYS A 58 -1.02 13.26 2.45
CA LYS A 58 -0.40 12.09 1.82
C LYS A 58 0.67 11.54 2.74
N ILE A 59 0.56 10.26 3.08
CA ILE A 59 1.54 9.55 3.90
C ILE A 59 2.08 8.39 3.08
N TYR A 60 3.41 8.31 2.98
CA TYR A 60 4.10 7.17 2.39
C TYR A 60 4.69 6.32 3.52
N LEU A 61 4.02 5.21 3.85
CA LEU A 61 4.51 4.26 4.84
C LEU A 61 5.58 3.36 4.19
N ASP A 62 6.76 3.30 4.78
CA ASP A 62 7.84 2.42 4.34
C ASP A 62 8.43 1.60 5.50
N ALA A 63 9.19 0.58 5.16
CA ALA A 63 10.03 -0.17 6.09
C ALA A 63 11.09 -0.97 5.31
N ALA A 64 12.19 -1.28 6.00
CA ALA A 64 13.24 -2.15 5.47
C ALA A 64 12.62 -3.47 4.94
N PRO A 65 13.07 -3.97 3.76
CA PRO A 65 12.54 -5.20 3.17
C PRO A 65 12.54 -6.40 4.13
N ALA A 66 13.62 -6.55 4.90
CA ALA A 66 13.74 -7.62 5.90
C ALA A 66 12.65 -7.55 6.98
N GLU A 67 12.30 -6.36 7.45
CA GLU A 67 11.26 -6.17 8.45
C GLU A 67 9.86 -6.45 7.86
N ARG A 68 9.61 -6.01 6.63
CA ARG A 68 8.37 -6.34 5.90
C ARG A 68 8.23 -7.86 5.70
N ALA A 69 9.31 -8.54 5.32
CA ALA A 69 9.33 -9.99 5.17
C ALA A 69 9.07 -10.71 6.50
N ARG A 70 9.69 -10.26 7.60
CA ARG A 70 9.47 -10.80 8.94
C ARG A 70 8.01 -10.66 9.37
N ARG A 71 7.41 -9.47 9.22
CA ARG A 71 5.99 -9.21 9.55
C ARG A 71 5.04 -10.09 8.72
N ARG A 72 5.29 -10.18 7.41
CA ARG A 72 4.46 -10.99 6.51
C ARG A 72 4.59 -12.49 6.77
N HIS A 73 5.80 -12.96 7.06
CA HIS A 73 6.04 -14.34 7.49
C HIS A 73 5.25 -14.67 8.77
N ALA A 74 5.27 -13.79 9.77
CA ALA A 74 4.50 -13.98 11.00
C ALA A 74 2.99 -14.06 10.73
N GLU A 75 2.47 -13.25 9.81
CA GLU A 75 1.05 -13.31 9.39
C GLU A 75 0.70 -14.63 8.67
N PHE A 76 1.62 -15.20 7.92
CA PHE A 76 1.44 -16.50 7.28
C PHE A 76 1.51 -17.64 8.29
N ALA A 77 2.43 -17.58 9.25
CA ALA A 77 2.54 -18.57 10.32
C ALA A 77 1.26 -18.64 11.16
N THR A 78 0.63 -17.51 11.49
CA THR A 78 -0.66 -17.50 12.21
C THR A 78 -1.81 -18.12 11.43
N LYS A 79 -1.68 -18.24 10.11
CA LYS A 79 -2.64 -18.89 9.20
C LYS A 79 -2.27 -20.34 8.87
N GLY A 80 -1.25 -20.90 9.53
CA GLY A 80 -0.81 -22.28 9.37
C GLY A 80 0.02 -22.53 8.09
N ALA A 81 0.53 -21.48 7.44
CA ALA A 81 1.41 -21.63 6.29
C ALA A 81 2.86 -21.86 6.73
N ASP A 82 3.50 -22.84 6.12
CA ASP A 82 4.92 -23.16 6.30
C ASP A 82 5.70 -22.60 5.11
N THR A 83 6.15 -21.35 5.20
CA THR A 83 6.90 -20.67 4.14
C THR A 83 8.11 -19.99 4.76
N ALA A 84 9.30 -20.25 4.23
CA ALA A 84 10.51 -19.64 4.75
C ALA A 84 10.53 -18.11 4.53
N VAL A 85 11.03 -17.36 5.52
CA VAL A 85 11.12 -15.88 5.45
C VAL A 85 11.88 -15.38 4.22
N GLY A 86 12.89 -16.13 3.74
CA GLY A 86 13.65 -15.78 2.53
C GLY A 86 12.81 -15.84 1.24
N VAL A 87 11.83 -16.74 1.18
CA VAL A 87 10.87 -16.81 0.07
C VAL A 87 9.97 -15.57 0.10
N VAL A 88 9.44 -15.23 1.29
CA VAL A 88 8.61 -14.04 1.48
C VAL A 88 9.35 -12.76 1.11
N LEU A 89 10.64 -12.65 1.47
CA LEU A 89 11.48 -11.52 1.08
C LEU A 89 11.60 -11.41 -0.43
N THR A 90 11.93 -12.51 -1.12
CA THR A 90 12.10 -12.54 -2.58
C THR A 90 10.80 -12.15 -3.31
N GLU A 91 9.66 -12.64 -2.82
CA GLU A 91 8.34 -12.29 -3.34
C GLU A 91 8.03 -10.80 -3.16
N LEU A 92 8.33 -10.25 -1.97
CA LEU A 92 8.15 -8.83 -1.68
C LEU A 92 9.02 -7.96 -2.58
N GLU A 93 10.31 -8.25 -2.72
CA GLU A 93 11.22 -7.49 -3.59
C GLU A 93 10.81 -7.55 -5.06
N THR A 94 10.37 -8.73 -5.52
CA THR A 94 9.85 -8.91 -6.88
C THR A 94 8.62 -8.04 -7.11
N ARG A 95 7.71 -8.00 -6.13
CA ARG A 95 6.52 -7.17 -6.17
C ARG A 95 6.85 -5.69 -6.11
N ASP A 96 7.75 -5.26 -5.23
CA ASP A 96 8.15 -3.86 -5.09
C ASP A 96 8.78 -3.35 -6.38
N ARG A 97 9.68 -4.12 -6.99
CA ARG A 97 10.26 -3.82 -8.29
C ARG A 97 9.18 -3.69 -9.36
N ARG A 98 8.25 -4.64 -9.43
CA ARG A 98 7.14 -4.62 -10.38
C ARG A 98 6.22 -3.41 -10.17
N ASP A 99 5.93 -3.05 -8.92
CA ASP A 99 5.08 -1.93 -8.56
C ASP A 99 5.77 -0.58 -8.89
N GLY A 100 7.07 -0.45 -8.63
CA GLY A 100 7.85 0.76 -8.92
C GLY A 100 8.23 0.94 -10.39
N SER A 101 8.41 -0.15 -11.16
CA SER A 101 8.85 -0.07 -12.57
C SER A 101 7.71 0.00 -13.58
N ARG A 102 6.46 0.23 -13.14
CA ARG A 102 5.31 0.30 -14.07
C ARG A 102 5.42 1.54 -14.94
N SER A 103 5.11 1.42 -16.23
CA SER A 103 5.02 2.57 -17.14
C SER A 103 3.83 3.47 -16.82
N VAL A 104 2.79 2.93 -16.16
CA VAL A 104 1.59 3.65 -15.74
C VAL A 104 1.39 3.43 -14.25
N SER A 105 1.15 4.52 -13.52
CA SER A 105 0.90 4.48 -12.07
C SER A 105 1.97 3.71 -11.27
N PRO A 106 3.26 4.05 -11.40
CA PRO A 106 4.32 3.43 -10.61
C PRO A 106 4.14 3.75 -9.12
N LEU A 107 4.55 2.82 -8.26
CA LEU A 107 4.76 3.08 -6.84
C LEU A 107 5.92 4.08 -6.71
N VAL A 108 5.57 5.31 -6.36
CA VAL A 108 6.50 6.41 -6.13
C VAL A 108 6.08 7.14 -4.86
N ILE A 109 7.03 7.81 -4.22
CA ILE A 109 6.70 8.76 -3.15
C ILE A 109 5.95 9.92 -3.81
N PRO A 110 4.68 10.18 -3.47
CA PRO A 110 3.95 11.27 -4.06
C PRO A 110 4.55 12.63 -3.68
N GLU A 111 4.38 13.61 -4.56
CA GLU A 111 4.78 14.98 -4.25
C GLU A 111 4.07 15.48 -2.99
N HIS A 112 4.84 16.11 -2.10
CA HIS A 112 4.45 16.61 -0.77
C HIS A 112 4.00 15.54 0.25
N ALA A 113 4.23 14.25 -0.04
CA ALA A 113 3.96 13.19 0.93
C ALA A 113 4.95 13.22 2.10
N VAL A 114 4.44 12.92 3.29
CA VAL A 114 5.27 12.66 4.47
C VAL A 114 5.68 11.19 4.45
N VAL A 115 6.99 10.94 4.38
CA VAL A 115 7.53 9.58 4.49
C VAL A 115 7.61 9.18 5.95
N VAL A 116 7.03 8.02 6.28
CA VAL A 116 7.06 7.45 7.62
C VAL A 116 7.72 6.08 7.54
N ASP A 117 8.98 6.02 7.94
CA ASP A 117 9.68 4.75 8.15
C ASP A 117 9.13 4.07 9.42
N THR A 118 8.62 2.86 9.24
CA THR A 118 8.02 2.02 10.28
C THR A 118 8.92 0.86 10.70
N THR A 119 10.17 0.78 10.22
CA THR A 119 11.09 -0.35 10.44
C THR A 119 11.23 -0.70 11.92
N HIS A 120 11.36 0.31 12.77
CA HIS A 120 11.54 0.14 14.22
C HIS A 120 10.34 0.61 15.04
N LEU A 121 9.19 0.81 14.40
CA LEU A 121 7.95 1.24 15.05
C LEU A 121 7.03 0.04 15.28
N SER A 122 6.46 -0.03 16.48
CA SER A 122 5.30 -0.86 16.79
C SER A 122 4.05 -0.33 16.08
N PHE A 123 3.01 -1.17 16.01
CA PHE A 123 1.73 -0.76 15.44
C PHE A 123 1.15 0.49 16.12
N GLY A 124 1.23 0.56 17.46
CA GLY A 124 0.76 1.71 18.23
C GLY A 124 1.50 2.99 17.85
N GLU A 125 2.83 2.95 17.78
CA GLU A 125 3.64 4.10 17.38
C GLU A 125 3.36 4.57 15.95
N VAL A 126 3.11 3.63 15.02
CA VAL A 126 2.70 3.98 13.65
C VAL A 126 1.35 4.70 13.67
N VAL A 127 0.36 4.17 14.40
CA VAL A 127 -0.97 4.78 14.52
C VAL A 127 -0.88 6.18 15.13
N GLU A 128 -0.14 6.35 16.23
CA GLU A 128 0.06 7.64 16.88
C GLU A 128 0.70 8.65 15.93
N LYS A 129 1.73 8.24 15.20
CA LYS A 129 2.42 9.11 14.23
C LYS A 129 1.51 9.52 13.07
N VAL A 130 0.71 8.61 12.53
CA VAL A 130 -0.27 8.91 11.48
C VAL A 130 -1.35 9.86 11.98
N LEU A 131 -1.89 9.63 13.19
CA LEU A 131 -2.90 10.50 13.79
C LEU A 131 -2.35 11.88 14.12
N PHE A 132 -1.11 11.98 14.57
CA PHE A 132 -0.43 13.25 14.78
C PHE A 132 -0.38 14.06 13.47
N LEU A 133 0.09 13.46 12.37
CA LEU A 133 0.14 14.09 11.05
C LEU A 133 -1.26 14.51 10.55
N ALA A 134 -2.27 13.66 10.79
CA ALA A 134 -3.64 13.98 10.47
C ALA A 134 -4.14 15.22 11.20
N ARG A 135 -3.92 15.32 12.52
CA ARG A 135 -4.33 16.48 13.31
C ARG A 135 -3.55 17.75 12.98
N GLU A 136 -2.28 17.62 12.60
CA GLU A 136 -1.44 18.75 12.24
C GLU A 136 -1.87 19.38 10.90
N ARG A 137 -2.29 18.54 9.94
CA ARG A 137 -2.53 18.98 8.55
C ARG A 137 -4.00 19.10 8.17
N LEU A 138 -4.87 18.37 8.84
CA LEU A 138 -6.31 18.44 8.65
C LEU A 138 -6.87 19.27 9.80
N THR A 139 -6.97 20.58 9.59
CA THR A 139 -7.79 21.45 10.44
C THR A 139 -9.26 21.23 10.10
N ASP A 140 -10.11 21.24 11.14
CA ASP A 140 -11.58 21.32 10.99
C ASP A 140 -12.01 22.56 10.20
#